data_AF-A0A7W0N1L0-F1
#
_entry.id   AF-A0A7W0N1L0-F1
#
_cell.length_a   1.000
_cell.length_b   1.000
_cell.length_c   1.000
_cell.angle_alpha   90.00
_cell.angle_beta   90.00
_cell.angle_gamma   90.00
#
_symmetry.space_group_name_H-M   'P 1'
#
loop_
_entity.id
_entity.type
_entity.pdbx_description
1 polymer ?
#
loop_
_entity_poly.entity_id
_entity_poly.type
_entity_poly.pdbx_seq_one_letter_code
_entity_poly.pdbx_strand_id
1 'polypeptide(L)'
;MSTSRHATELSPLRRVVPPAPRRLAPVAAALEREGARLVAVATTWLMASLLGLDPVVAGVLSLGVWGFLFGWRVRTGVAVALLVLALAPALLLAGAEAAGERAAEAAFYVLVAGLTWALPVLRVRFGRELLLRRESSPGAAGEEEVQEDASVQGRVALRRLALAAGLYAAATAVWLFPTVSHLTTSVPGTASTSIVTVRELWANEQEDSWPWNREERTSLIGAPEGIESPSRQLSLSPFTVLPQIALKTFGQLFGWFAALNLYIVLGFVAAAAAMFLLLDRLGVGFGAALFGGYVWGFSPQGFEHALGRLELVPSFVLPLLLWSLLRFRGRRSPRSALVPAALLALCWYSSPSFALLATWLVLVFAAVDMLLRRPHDRLRDAAVSLYALAAGTVLMLVPAAVAWAYSSPSGGALSQPARPGASLWQYLLPSARHPLLGEPSASYERRHELPATEPSLFFGYVTIVLAISALVLRRRAGAPAPGQRFALAIAAALALSSLILSLPPIARLAGTTAVPTLRNPLPDTAEIVPPFASFGLLVGLGLVI
;
A
#
# COMPACT_ATOMS: atom_id res chain seq x y z
N MET A 1 74.33 -32.83 -23.92
CA MET A 1 74.89 -31.77 -24.78
C MET A 1 73.72 -30.88 -25.20
N SER A 2 73.47 -29.74 -24.54
CA SER A 2 74.01 -28.39 -24.87
C SER A 2 73.45 -27.91 -26.22
N THR A 3 72.63 -26.86 -26.39
CA THR A 3 72.77 -25.44 -25.97
C THR A 3 71.49 -24.58 -26.22
N SER A 4 71.31 -23.55 -25.37
CA SER A 4 70.73 -22.17 -25.55
C SER A 4 69.44 -21.92 -26.36
N ARG A 5 68.33 -21.39 -25.79
CA ARG A 5 68.06 -20.00 -25.29
C ARG A 5 68.37 -18.86 -26.29
N HIS A 6 67.32 -18.27 -26.88
CA HIS A 6 67.06 -16.82 -26.85
C HIS A 6 65.60 -16.53 -27.23
N ALA A 7 64.85 -15.97 -26.28
CA ALA A 7 63.53 -15.40 -26.46
C ALA A 7 63.68 -13.88 -26.59
N THR A 8 63.03 -13.30 -27.60
CA THR A 8 62.98 -11.85 -27.82
C THR A 8 61.63 -11.33 -27.29
N GLU A 9 61.65 -10.74 -26.10
CA GLU A 9 60.53 -9.97 -25.55
C GLU A 9 60.51 -8.57 -26.21
N LEU A 10 59.41 -8.24 -26.89
CA LEU A 10 59.07 -6.85 -27.23
C LEU A 10 57.93 -6.41 -26.31
N SER A 11 58.28 -5.56 -25.35
CA SER A 11 57.36 -4.91 -24.40
C SER A 11 56.70 -3.68 -25.05
N PRO A 12 55.38 -3.48 -24.94
CA PRO A 12 54.74 -2.25 -25.40
C PRO A 12 54.92 -1.13 -24.37
N LEU A 13 55.41 0.01 -24.86
CA LEU A 13 55.54 1.29 -24.15
C LEU A 13 54.20 1.72 -23.53
N ARG A 14 53.99 1.42 -22.24
CA ARG A 14 52.99 2.08 -21.40
C ARG A 14 53.45 3.54 -21.18
N ARG A 15 52.75 4.49 -21.81
CA ARG A 15 52.82 5.91 -21.41
C ARG A 15 52.33 6.03 -19.97
N VAL A 16 53.26 6.30 -19.06
CA VAL A 16 52.96 6.69 -17.68
C VAL A 16 52.38 8.10 -17.73
N VAL A 17 51.06 8.21 -17.64
CA VAL A 17 50.40 9.48 -17.34
C VAL A 17 50.65 9.75 -15.84
N PRO A 18 51.28 10.87 -15.47
CA PRO A 18 51.51 11.17 -14.06
C PRO A 18 50.15 11.34 -13.36
N PRO A 19 49.97 10.78 -12.14
CA PRO A 19 48.73 10.95 -11.41
C PRO A 19 48.51 12.43 -11.11
N ALA A 20 47.30 12.92 -11.38
CA ALA A 20 46.90 14.27 -11.04
C ALA A 20 47.23 14.56 -9.55
N PRO A 21 47.74 15.76 -9.22
CA PRO A 21 48.18 16.07 -7.88
C PRO A 21 47.04 15.89 -6.88
N ARG A 22 47.23 15.01 -5.87
CA ARG A 22 46.27 14.68 -4.80
C ARG A 22 45.70 15.89 -4.05
N ARG A 23 46.27 17.08 -4.23
CA ARG A 23 45.81 18.34 -3.64
C ARG A 23 44.61 18.97 -4.36
N LEU A 24 44.28 18.57 -5.58
CA LEU A 24 43.15 19.13 -6.35
C LEU A 24 41.85 18.32 -6.25
N ALA A 25 41.92 17.04 -5.86
CA ALA A 25 40.74 16.19 -5.65
C ALA A 25 39.70 16.77 -4.66
N PRO A 26 40.09 17.35 -3.50
CA PRO A 26 39.10 17.94 -2.59
C PRO A 26 38.46 19.22 -3.14
N VAL A 27 39.17 19.97 -4.00
CA VAL A 27 38.67 21.20 -4.63
C VAL A 27 37.70 20.86 -5.76
N ALA A 28 38.02 19.88 -6.61
CA ALA A 28 37.10 19.39 -7.64
C ALA A 28 35.82 18.79 -7.03
N ALA A 29 35.94 18.00 -5.97
CA ALA A 29 34.79 17.46 -5.23
C ALA A 29 34.00 18.54 -4.47
N ALA A 30 34.61 19.68 -4.13
CA ALA A 30 33.91 20.82 -3.54
C ALA A 30 33.15 21.64 -4.60
N LEU A 31 33.78 21.88 -5.76
CA LEU A 31 33.17 22.59 -6.88
C LEU A 31 32.02 21.78 -7.52
N GLU A 32 32.15 20.46 -7.60
CA GLU A 32 31.07 19.58 -8.06
C GLU A 32 29.90 19.54 -7.06
N ARG A 33 30.20 19.64 -5.76
CA ARG A 33 29.17 19.79 -4.71
C ARG A 33 28.48 21.14 -4.75
N GLU A 34 29.21 22.24 -4.98
CA GLU A 34 28.62 23.59 -5.10
C GLU A 34 27.86 23.78 -6.42
N GLY A 35 28.36 23.22 -7.53
CA GLY A 35 27.63 23.19 -8.81
C GLY A 35 26.32 22.40 -8.71
N ALA A 36 26.33 21.24 -8.07
CA ALA A 36 25.12 20.46 -7.82
C ALA A 36 24.14 21.19 -6.88
N ARG A 37 24.63 21.99 -5.92
CA ARG A 37 23.80 22.83 -5.03
C ARG A 37 23.11 23.95 -5.82
N LEU A 38 23.85 24.66 -6.66
CA LEU A 38 23.30 25.76 -7.48
C LEU A 38 22.26 25.27 -8.49
N VAL A 39 22.53 24.13 -9.16
CA VAL A 39 21.57 23.52 -10.08
C VAL A 39 20.30 23.09 -9.33
N ALA A 40 20.40 22.44 -8.17
CA ALA A 40 19.23 22.01 -7.41
C ALA A 40 18.40 23.18 -6.84
N VAL A 41 19.05 24.29 -6.44
CA VAL A 41 18.37 25.53 -6.01
C VAL A 41 17.61 26.14 -7.19
N ALA A 42 18.25 26.22 -8.36
CA ALA A 42 17.60 26.71 -9.57
C ALA A 42 16.41 25.83 -9.97
N THR A 43 16.52 24.49 -9.90
CA THR A 43 15.42 23.58 -10.29
C THR A 43 14.24 23.63 -9.32
N THR A 44 14.49 23.73 -8.01
CA THR A 44 13.42 23.78 -6.99
C THR A 44 12.67 25.11 -7.06
N TRP A 45 13.41 26.21 -7.25
CA TRP A 45 12.83 27.54 -7.44
C TRP A 45 12.08 27.63 -8.77
N LEU A 46 12.65 27.13 -9.87
CA LEU A 46 12.01 27.07 -11.18
C LEU A 46 10.72 26.24 -11.15
N MET A 47 10.71 25.08 -10.47
CA MET A 47 9.50 24.26 -10.30
C MET A 47 8.44 24.97 -9.46
N ALA A 48 8.82 25.68 -8.40
CA ALA A 48 7.88 26.46 -7.60
C ALA A 48 7.32 27.67 -8.38
N SER A 49 8.14 28.33 -9.20
CA SER A 49 7.71 29.42 -10.08
C SER A 49 6.82 28.95 -11.23
N LEU A 50 7.11 27.78 -11.82
CA LEU A 50 6.27 27.17 -12.86
C LEU A 50 4.90 26.72 -12.34
N LEU A 51 4.78 26.49 -11.03
CA LEU A 51 3.52 26.15 -10.36
C LEU A 51 2.76 27.40 -9.84
N GLY A 52 3.24 28.62 -10.12
CA GLY A 52 2.57 29.86 -9.76
C GLY A 52 2.52 30.14 -8.26
N LEU A 53 3.41 29.53 -7.47
CA LEU A 53 3.46 29.75 -6.02
C LEU A 53 3.96 31.15 -5.69
N ASP A 54 3.38 31.75 -4.64
CA ASP A 54 3.90 32.98 -4.06
C ASP A 54 5.40 32.82 -3.67
N PRO A 55 6.27 33.80 -3.98
CA PRO A 55 7.71 33.70 -3.76
C PRO A 55 8.09 33.40 -2.30
N VAL A 56 7.26 33.83 -1.34
CA VAL A 56 7.47 33.59 0.09
C VAL A 56 7.16 32.13 0.43
N VAL A 57 6.07 31.58 -0.12
CA VAL A 57 5.70 30.17 0.06
C VAL A 57 6.73 29.24 -0.59
N ALA A 58 7.20 29.58 -1.80
CA ALA A 58 8.28 28.89 -2.48
C ALA A 58 9.58 28.92 -1.66
N GLY A 59 9.88 30.05 -1.03
CA GLY A 59 11.03 30.21 -0.13
C GLY A 59 10.95 29.36 1.14
N VAL A 60 9.77 29.30 1.78
CA VAL A 60 9.53 28.52 3.01
C VAL A 60 9.59 27.01 2.74
N LEU A 61 8.96 26.54 1.66
CA LEU A 61 9.00 25.13 1.26
C LEU A 61 10.43 24.70 0.89
N SER A 62 11.16 25.58 0.21
CA SER A 62 12.58 25.37 -0.05
C SER A 62 13.34 25.25 1.28
N LEU A 63 13.23 26.22 2.19
CA LEU A 63 13.94 26.17 3.49
C LEU A 63 13.63 24.91 4.32
N GLY A 64 12.38 24.43 4.32
CA GLY A 64 11.98 23.20 5.02
C GLY A 64 12.58 21.93 4.41
N VAL A 65 12.55 21.80 3.08
CA VAL A 65 13.17 20.68 2.34
C VAL A 65 14.69 20.70 2.48
N TRP A 66 15.30 21.89 2.44
CA TRP A 66 16.75 22.07 2.56
C TRP A 66 17.26 21.84 4.00
N GLY A 67 16.54 22.29 5.04
CA GLY A 67 16.85 21.99 6.44
C GLY A 67 16.83 20.49 6.77
N PHE A 68 15.95 19.74 6.08
CA PHE A 68 15.86 18.28 6.16
C PHE A 68 16.98 17.55 5.40
N LEU A 69 17.33 18.01 4.20
CA LEU A 69 18.35 17.35 3.37
C LEU A 69 19.79 17.57 3.85
N PHE A 70 20.08 18.74 4.43
CA PHE A 70 21.45 19.21 4.72
C PHE A 70 21.85 19.21 6.20
N GLY A 71 21.05 18.59 7.08
CA GLY A 71 21.53 18.17 8.39
C GLY A 71 21.62 19.29 9.43
N TRP A 72 20.60 20.15 9.53
CA TRP A 72 20.32 20.77 10.82
C TRP A 72 20.20 19.67 11.88
N ARG A 73 20.72 19.92 13.10
CA ARG A 73 20.71 18.94 14.21
C ARG A 73 19.38 18.18 14.17
N VAL A 74 19.44 16.84 14.17
CA VAL A 74 18.28 15.95 13.91
C VAL A 74 17.02 16.36 14.68
N ARG A 75 17.16 16.94 15.88
CA ARG A 75 16.04 17.47 16.67
C ARG A 75 15.40 18.72 16.06
N THR A 76 16.17 19.67 15.53
CA THR A 76 15.67 20.89 14.89
C THR A 76 15.11 20.63 13.50
N GLY A 77 15.75 19.78 12.69
CA GLY A 77 15.24 19.41 11.37
C GLY A 77 13.93 18.61 11.45
N VAL A 78 13.82 17.70 12.43
CA VAL A 78 12.57 16.98 12.71
C VAL A 78 11.53 17.91 13.32
N ALA A 79 11.90 18.82 14.23
CA ALA A 79 10.95 19.79 14.78
C ALA A 79 10.41 20.74 13.71
N VAL A 80 11.24 21.23 12.78
CA VAL A 80 10.80 22.09 11.67
C VAL A 80 9.97 21.29 10.66
N ALA A 81 10.34 20.06 10.31
CA ALA A 81 9.54 19.22 9.44
C ALA A 81 8.19 18.85 10.07
N LEU A 82 8.15 18.59 11.38
CA LEU A 82 6.91 18.33 12.13
C LEU A 82 6.09 19.60 12.32
N LEU A 83 6.72 20.76 12.50
CA LEU A 83 6.04 22.06 12.56
C LEU A 83 5.44 22.38 11.19
N VAL A 84 6.17 22.15 10.10
CA VAL A 84 5.66 22.32 8.72
C VAL A 84 4.56 21.31 8.43
N LEU A 85 4.67 20.05 8.82
CA LEU A 85 3.61 19.04 8.64
C LEU A 85 2.38 19.27 9.54
N ALA A 86 2.57 19.81 10.75
CA ALA A 86 1.48 20.14 11.67
C ALA A 86 0.78 21.45 11.32
N LEU A 87 1.52 22.42 10.78
CA LEU A 87 0.97 23.70 10.30
C LEU A 87 0.50 23.61 8.85
N ALA A 88 0.94 22.62 8.06
CA ALA A 88 0.54 22.47 6.66
C ALA A 88 -0.99 22.39 6.50
N PRO A 89 -1.76 21.63 7.27
CA PRO A 89 -3.23 21.65 7.18
C PRO A 89 -3.83 23.02 7.49
N ALA A 90 -3.30 23.73 8.50
CA ALA A 90 -3.79 25.05 8.89
C ALA A 90 -3.42 26.14 7.87
N LEU A 91 -2.21 26.07 7.29
CA LEU A 91 -1.75 26.96 6.23
C LEU A 91 -2.42 26.64 4.88
N LEU A 92 -2.77 25.38 4.63
CA LEU A 92 -3.58 24.96 3.48
C LEU A 92 -5.03 25.43 3.61
N LEU A 93 -5.63 25.34 4.81
CA LEU A 93 -6.97 25.85 5.09
C LEU A 93 -7.03 27.38 5.00
N ALA A 94 -6.08 28.09 5.64
CA ALA A 94 -6.00 29.55 5.57
C ALA A 94 -5.61 30.06 4.17
N GLY A 95 -4.81 29.29 3.43
CA GLY A 95 -4.44 29.59 2.04
C GLY A 95 -5.54 29.26 1.03
N ALA A 96 -6.35 28.21 1.25
CA ALA A 96 -7.47 27.86 0.39
C ALA A 96 -8.58 28.93 0.43
N GLU A 97 -8.79 29.58 1.59
CA GLU A 97 -9.71 30.71 1.71
C GLU A 97 -9.22 31.98 0.99
N ALA A 98 -7.90 32.16 0.81
CA ALA A 98 -7.31 33.40 0.29
C ALA A 98 -6.74 33.32 -1.14
N ALA A 99 -6.28 32.14 -1.60
CA ALA A 99 -5.51 31.98 -2.83
C ALA A 99 -6.21 31.16 -3.93
N GLY A 100 -7.42 30.66 -3.67
CA GLY A 100 -8.22 29.88 -4.62
C GLY A 100 -7.74 28.43 -4.83
N GLU A 101 -8.60 27.62 -5.46
CA GLU A 101 -8.45 26.16 -5.61
C GLU A 101 -7.09 25.70 -6.16
N ARG A 102 -6.49 26.47 -7.08
CA ARG A 102 -5.22 26.13 -7.75
C ARG A 102 -4.02 26.09 -6.81
N ALA A 103 -4.01 26.90 -5.74
CA ALA A 103 -2.91 26.95 -4.79
C ALA A 103 -2.91 25.73 -3.83
N ALA A 104 -4.10 25.30 -3.39
CA ALA A 104 -4.27 24.08 -2.61
C ALA A 104 -3.90 22.83 -3.42
N GLU A 105 -4.25 22.83 -4.71
CA GLU A 105 -3.90 21.78 -5.67
C GLU A 105 -2.38 21.65 -5.88
N ALA A 106 -1.68 22.76 -6.12
CA ALA A 106 -0.22 22.78 -6.28
C ALA A 106 0.51 22.25 -5.03
N ALA A 107 0.05 22.61 -3.83
CA ALA A 107 0.62 22.15 -2.58
C ALA A 107 0.40 20.65 -2.33
N PHE A 108 -0.76 20.10 -2.72
CA PHE A 108 -1.03 18.66 -2.69
C PHE A 108 -0.08 17.89 -3.61
N TYR A 109 0.15 18.35 -4.85
CA TYR A 109 1.10 17.71 -5.77
C TYR A 109 2.53 17.72 -5.27
N VAL A 110 3.00 18.83 -4.69
CA VAL A 110 4.34 18.91 -4.10
C VAL A 110 4.49 17.91 -2.95
N LEU A 111 3.44 17.72 -2.14
CA LEU A 111 3.42 16.74 -1.06
C LEU A 111 3.48 15.29 -1.58
N VAL A 112 2.62 14.94 -2.54
CA VAL A 112 2.54 13.58 -3.11
C VAL A 112 3.79 13.24 -3.91
N ALA A 113 4.27 14.14 -4.77
CA ALA A 113 5.50 13.95 -5.53
C ALA A 113 6.72 13.86 -4.60
N GLY A 114 6.78 14.70 -3.56
CA GLY A 114 7.81 14.66 -2.52
C GLY A 114 7.83 13.33 -1.77
N LEU A 115 6.67 12.79 -1.38
CA LEU A 115 6.56 11.49 -0.73
C LEU A 115 6.96 10.33 -1.66
N THR A 116 6.58 10.40 -2.93
CA THR A 116 6.88 9.38 -3.95
C THR A 116 8.38 9.35 -4.30
N TRP A 117 9.04 10.53 -4.37
CA TRP A 117 10.47 10.67 -4.60
C TRP A 117 11.35 10.43 -3.36
N ALA A 118 10.83 10.69 -2.16
CA ALA A 118 11.58 10.44 -0.93
C ALA A 118 11.84 8.94 -0.70
N LEU A 119 10.91 8.06 -1.10
CA LEU A 119 10.99 6.61 -0.86
C LEU A 119 12.26 5.94 -1.45
N PRO A 120 12.65 6.18 -2.72
CA PRO A 120 13.90 5.68 -3.29
C PRO A 120 15.17 6.30 -2.68
N VAL A 121 15.16 7.60 -2.39
CA VAL A 121 16.31 8.33 -1.83
C VAL A 121 16.60 7.88 -0.39
N LEU A 122 15.56 7.61 0.39
CA LEU A 122 15.68 6.95 1.68
C LEU A 122 16.32 5.56 1.47
N ARG A 123 15.90 4.76 0.48
CA ARG A 123 16.50 3.42 0.26
C ARG A 123 18.02 3.44 0.03
N VAL A 124 18.55 4.42 -0.73
CA VAL A 124 19.99 4.54 -1.02
C VAL A 124 20.77 5.09 0.18
N ARG A 125 20.25 6.10 0.89
CA ARG A 125 20.93 6.70 2.05
C ARG A 125 20.91 5.78 3.28
N PHE A 126 19.86 4.98 3.44
CA PHE A 126 19.73 4.01 4.54
C PHE A 126 20.64 2.78 4.36
N GLY A 127 20.95 2.38 3.13
CA GLY A 127 21.99 1.37 2.88
C GLY A 127 23.36 1.83 3.37
N ARG A 128 23.64 3.14 3.32
CA ARG A 128 24.95 3.73 3.65
C ARG A 128 25.12 4.10 5.14
N GLU A 129 24.08 4.60 5.81
CA GLU A 129 24.15 4.89 7.26
C GLU A 129 24.16 3.64 8.15
N LEU A 130 23.60 2.51 7.68
CA LEU A 130 23.71 1.22 8.38
C LEU A 130 25.14 0.66 8.35
N LEU A 131 25.94 1.07 7.36
CA LEU A 131 27.35 0.68 7.23
C LEU A 131 28.23 1.53 8.17
N LEU A 132 27.98 2.84 8.23
CA LEU A 132 28.85 3.78 8.95
C LEU A 132 28.67 3.83 10.48
N ARG A 133 27.59 3.26 11.03
CA ARG A 133 27.35 3.24 12.50
C ARG A 133 27.87 1.98 13.21
N ARG A 134 28.39 1.00 12.45
CA ARG A 134 29.02 -0.20 13.01
C ARG A 134 30.51 0.01 13.29
N GLU A 135 31.16 0.86 12.50
CA GLU A 135 32.59 1.20 12.58
C GLU A 135 33.08 1.84 13.90
N SER A 136 32.19 2.17 14.85
CA SER A 136 32.57 2.77 16.13
C SER A 136 32.61 1.79 17.31
N SER A 137 32.50 0.48 17.07
CA SER A 137 32.80 -0.53 18.11
C SER A 137 34.24 -1.02 17.93
N PRO A 138 35.13 -0.86 18.93
CA PRO A 138 36.52 -1.29 18.82
C PRO A 138 36.59 -2.82 18.90
N GLY A 139 36.42 -3.46 17.75
CA GLY A 139 36.47 -4.91 17.53
C GLY A 139 36.60 -5.24 16.05
N ALA A 140 37.48 -4.52 15.34
CA ALA A 140 37.51 -4.40 13.87
C ALA A 140 37.90 -5.66 13.08
N ALA A 141 38.23 -6.79 13.71
CA ALA A 141 38.58 -8.02 13.00
C ALA A 141 37.38 -8.95 12.70
N GLY A 142 36.23 -8.74 13.35
CA GLY A 142 35.03 -9.57 13.18
C GLY A 142 33.88 -8.93 12.38
N GLU A 143 34.03 -7.67 11.94
CA GLU A 143 32.93 -6.94 11.30
C GLU A 143 32.84 -7.14 9.78
N GLU A 144 33.95 -7.43 9.10
CA GLU A 144 33.93 -7.73 7.66
C GLU A 144 33.13 -8.99 7.35
N GLU A 145 33.29 -10.06 8.15
CA GLU A 145 32.58 -11.33 7.96
C GLU A 145 31.06 -11.17 8.13
N VAL A 146 30.61 -10.41 9.15
CA VAL A 146 29.17 -10.19 9.39
C VAL A 146 28.54 -9.26 8.34
N GLN A 147 29.33 -8.39 7.70
CA GLN A 147 28.84 -7.51 6.63
C GLN A 147 28.69 -8.24 5.30
N GLU A 148 29.61 -9.15 4.99
CA GLU A 148 29.55 -9.97 3.79
C GLU A 148 28.30 -10.86 3.80
N ASP A 149 28.01 -11.51 4.94
CA ASP A 149 26.83 -12.36 5.12
C ASP A 149 25.50 -11.62 4.89
N ALA A 150 25.37 -10.40 5.39
CA ALA A 150 24.16 -9.60 5.22
C ALA A 150 23.90 -9.24 3.74
N SER A 151 24.98 -8.98 2.99
CA SER A 151 24.89 -8.68 1.55
C SER A 151 24.48 -9.91 0.74
N VAL A 152 24.96 -11.10 1.11
CA VAL A 152 24.64 -12.37 0.47
C VAL A 152 23.18 -12.73 0.74
N GLN A 153 22.74 -12.67 1.99
CA GLN A 153 21.35 -12.93 2.36
C GLN A 153 20.36 -11.98 1.67
N GLY A 154 20.73 -10.69 1.54
CA GLY A 154 19.94 -9.70 0.81
C GLY A 154 19.77 -10.04 -0.67
N ARG A 155 20.85 -10.47 -1.34
CA ARG A 155 20.83 -10.90 -2.75
C ARG A 155 19.99 -12.16 -2.95
N VAL A 156 20.11 -13.15 -2.06
CA VAL A 156 19.32 -14.38 -2.11
C VAL A 156 17.83 -14.08 -1.95
N ALA A 157 17.46 -13.25 -0.97
CA ALA A 157 16.06 -12.85 -0.76
C ALA A 157 15.47 -12.10 -1.97
N LEU A 158 16.25 -11.21 -2.60
CA LEU A 158 15.82 -10.50 -3.81
C LEU A 158 15.61 -11.45 -4.99
N ARG A 159 16.53 -12.41 -5.20
CA ARG A 159 16.40 -13.43 -6.26
C ARG A 159 15.17 -14.30 -6.05
N ARG A 160 14.91 -14.73 -4.82
CA ARG A 160 13.71 -15.51 -4.47
C ARG A 160 12.43 -14.74 -4.74
N LEU A 161 12.38 -13.46 -4.35
CA LEU A 161 11.24 -12.59 -4.62
C LEU A 161 11.04 -12.36 -6.13
N ALA A 162 12.11 -12.12 -6.88
CA ALA A 162 12.04 -11.95 -8.33
C ALA A 162 11.54 -13.21 -9.04
N LEU A 163 12.03 -14.38 -8.63
CA LEU A 163 11.56 -15.67 -9.14
C LEU A 163 10.07 -15.88 -8.83
N ALA A 164 9.66 -15.67 -7.58
CA ALA A 164 8.25 -15.78 -7.18
C ALA A 164 7.36 -14.81 -7.97
N ALA A 165 7.77 -13.55 -8.12
CA ALA A 165 7.05 -12.56 -8.91
C ALA A 165 6.92 -12.96 -10.39
N GLY A 166 7.97 -13.54 -10.98
CA GLY A 166 7.92 -14.08 -12.34
C GLY A 166 6.93 -15.24 -12.49
N LEU A 167 6.90 -16.16 -11.51
CA LEU A 167 5.93 -17.25 -11.47
C LEU A 167 4.50 -16.74 -11.30
N TYR A 168 4.28 -15.74 -10.44
CA TYR A 168 2.97 -15.12 -10.29
C TYR A 168 2.54 -14.34 -11.53
N ALA A 169 3.45 -13.64 -12.22
CA ALA A 169 3.15 -13.00 -13.50
C ALA A 169 2.69 -14.02 -14.54
N ALA A 170 3.36 -15.17 -14.64
CA ALA A 170 2.92 -16.26 -15.50
C ALA A 170 1.54 -16.81 -15.09
N ALA A 171 1.31 -17.05 -13.79
CA ALA A 171 0.01 -17.49 -13.29
C ALA A 171 -1.10 -16.47 -13.57
N THR A 172 -0.83 -15.16 -13.40
CA THR A 172 -1.77 -14.08 -13.75
C THR A 172 -2.06 -14.07 -15.24
N ALA A 173 -1.07 -14.26 -16.10
CA ALA A 173 -1.28 -14.35 -17.53
C ALA A 173 -2.17 -15.54 -17.93
N VAL A 174 -2.06 -16.68 -17.22
CA VAL A 174 -2.92 -17.85 -17.44
C VAL A 174 -4.35 -17.58 -16.95
N TRP A 175 -4.50 -17.13 -15.71
CA TRP A 175 -5.82 -16.88 -15.09
C TRP A 175 -6.60 -15.75 -15.76
N LEU A 176 -5.89 -14.71 -16.20
CA LEU A 176 -6.46 -13.55 -16.88
C LEU A 176 -6.14 -13.58 -18.38
N PHE A 177 -6.00 -14.76 -18.98
CA PHE A 177 -5.62 -14.91 -20.39
C PHE A 177 -6.45 -14.03 -21.33
N PRO A 178 -7.80 -14.00 -21.25
CA PRO A 178 -8.59 -13.12 -22.12
C PRO A 178 -8.25 -11.63 -21.93
N THR A 179 -8.05 -11.19 -20.69
CA THR A 179 -7.68 -9.81 -20.37
C THR A 179 -6.29 -9.46 -20.89
N VAL A 180 -5.32 -10.39 -20.76
CA VAL A 180 -3.94 -10.19 -21.22
C VAL A 180 -3.84 -10.24 -22.76
N SER A 181 -4.63 -11.08 -23.43
CA SER A 181 -4.66 -11.14 -24.90
C SER A 181 -5.42 -9.97 -25.52
N HIS A 182 -6.33 -9.34 -24.77
CA HIS A 182 -7.18 -8.25 -25.24
C HIS A 182 -7.08 -7.01 -24.35
N LEU A 183 -5.85 -6.62 -23.99
CA LEU A 183 -5.57 -5.49 -23.09
C LEU A 183 -6.26 -4.19 -23.50
N THR A 184 -6.38 -3.90 -24.79
CA THR A 184 -6.95 -2.64 -25.30
C THR A 184 -8.42 -2.74 -25.70
N THR A 185 -8.98 -3.95 -25.81
CA THR A 185 -10.25 -4.20 -26.49
C THR A 185 -11.32 -4.86 -25.60
N SER A 186 -10.95 -5.35 -24.42
CA SER A 186 -11.88 -5.99 -23.49
C SER A 186 -11.60 -5.56 -22.05
N VAL A 187 -12.60 -5.66 -21.17
CA VAL A 187 -12.44 -5.47 -19.71
C VAL A 187 -13.04 -6.70 -19.02
N PRO A 188 -12.35 -7.30 -18.04
CA PRO A 188 -12.93 -8.40 -17.28
C PRO A 188 -14.11 -7.90 -16.44
N GLY A 189 -15.23 -8.61 -16.51
CA GLY A 189 -16.41 -8.32 -15.69
C GLY A 189 -17.69 -8.18 -16.49
N THR A 190 -18.77 -7.86 -15.78
CA THR A 190 -20.03 -7.44 -16.37
C THR A 190 -20.01 -5.92 -16.61
N ALA A 191 -21.08 -5.33 -17.14
CA ALA A 191 -21.30 -3.88 -17.14
C ALA A 191 -21.38 -3.36 -15.68
N SER A 192 -20.23 -3.28 -15.02
CA SER A 192 -20.05 -3.01 -13.60
C SER A 192 -19.42 -1.64 -13.39
N THR A 193 -19.14 -1.34 -12.12
CA THR A 193 -18.36 -0.18 -11.66
C THR A 193 -17.07 0.03 -12.45
N SER A 194 -16.39 -1.02 -12.91
CA SER A 194 -15.13 -0.90 -13.65
C SER A 194 -15.28 -0.17 -14.99
N ILE A 195 -16.34 -0.50 -15.75
CA ILE A 195 -16.65 0.17 -17.01
C ILE A 195 -17.15 1.59 -16.75
N VAL A 196 -17.92 1.79 -15.66
CA VAL A 196 -18.31 3.13 -15.22
C VAL A 196 -17.08 3.98 -14.93
N THR A 197 -16.07 3.46 -14.22
CA THR A 197 -14.81 4.18 -13.97
C THR A 197 -14.11 4.57 -15.26
N VAL A 198 -14.02 3.68 -16.24
CA VAL A 198 -13.42 4.00 -17.56
C VAL A 198 -14.22 5.08 -18.27
N ARG A 199 -15.55 4.98 -18.28
CA ARG A 199 -16.44 6.00 -18.88
C ARG A 199 -16.26 7.37 -18.21
N GLU A 200 -16.17 7.41 -16.88
CA GLU A 200 -15.94 8.66 -16.14
C GLU A 200 -14.56 9.26 -16.45
N LEU A 201 -13.50 8.45 -16.51
CA LEU A 201 -12.16 8.92 -16.88
C LEU A 201 -12.09 9.43 -18.33
N TRP A 202 -12.79 8.77 -19.24
CA TRP A 202 -12.94 9.25 -20.61
C TRP A 202 -13.72 10.57 -20.68
N ALA A 203 -14.86 10.67 -20.00
CA ALA A 203 -15.66 11.90 -19.97
C ALA A 203 -14.87 13.08 -19.39
N ASN A 204 -14.10 12.83 -18.33
CA ASN A 204 -13.15 13.79 -17.76
C ASN A 204 -12.19 14.31 -18.83
N GLU A 205 -11.51 13.41 -19.53
CA GLU A 205 -10.58 13.77 -20.60
C GLU A 205 -11.24 14.59 -21.72
N GLN A 206 -12.47 14.25 -22.13
CA GLN A 206 -13.18 14.99 -23.18
C GLN A 206 -13.62 16.40 -22.75
N GLU A 207 -13.90 16.60 -21.47
CA GLU A 207 -14.31 17.89 -20.90
C GLU A 207 -13.08 18.73 -20.45
N ASP A 208 -11.85 18.31 -20.76
CA ASP A 208 -10.60 18.86 -20.21
C ASP A 208 -10.64 19.01 -18.67
N SER A 209 -11.43 18.14 -18.05
CA SER A 209 -11.67 18.12 -16.62
C SER A 209 -11.00 16.91 -15.99
N TRP A 210 -10.64 17.07 -14.74
CA TRP A 210 -9.95 16.09 -13.93
C TRP A 210 -10.75 15.88 -12.65
N PRO A 211 -10.60 14.71 -12.01
CA PRO A 211 -11.22 14.39 -10.72
C PRO A 211 -11.33 15.52 -9.69
N TRP A 212 -10.35 16.42 -9.67
CA TRP A 212 -10.19 17.50 -8.68
C TRP A 212 -10.57 18.89 -9.19
N ASN A 213 -10.77 19.10 -10.49
CA ASN A 213 -11.20 20.40 -11.05
C ASN A 213 -12.49 20.27 -11.89
N ARG A 214 -13.25 19.18 -11.70
CA ARG A 214 -14.45 18.89 -12.49
C ARG A 214 -15.59 19.83 -12.13
N GLU A 215 -16.28 20.33 -13.15
CA GLU A 215 -17.60 20.94 -13.00
C GLU A 215 -18.58 19.93 -12.38
N GLU A 216 -19.61 20.43 -11.69
CA GLU A 216 -20.52 19.60 -10.89
C GLU A 216 -21.32 18.58 -11.73
N ARG A 217 -21.49 18.87 -13.03
CA ARG A 217 -22.23 18.05 -13.99
C ARG A 217 -21.37 17.77 -15.20
N THR A 218 -21.47 16.54 -15.70
CA THR A 218 -20.94 16.18 -17.01
C THR A 218 -22.07 16.20 -18.03
N SER A 219 -21.84 16.91 -19.13
CA SER A 219 -22.81 16.97 -20.24
C SER A 219 -22.75 15.73 -21.12
N LEU A 220 -21.65 14.97 -21.03
CA LEU A 220 -21.40 13.79 -21.85
C LEU A 220 -22.13 12.53 -21.38
N ILE A 221 -22.59 12.49 -20.13
CA ILE A 221 -23.30 11.34 -19.57
C ILE A 221 -24.72 11.78 -19.18
N GLY A 222 -25.73 11.06 -19.68
CA GLY A 222 -27.15 11.40 -19.43
C GLY A 222 -27.61 12.65 -20.16
N ALA A 223 -27.10 12.89 -21.38
CA ALA A 223 -27.54 14.00 -22.23
C ALA A 223 -29.05 13.90 -22.57
N PRO A 224 -29.75 15.05 -22.74
CA PRO A 224 -29.22 16.42 -22.74
C PRO A 224 -29.04 17.06 -21.35
N GLU A 225 -29.69 16.53 -20.31
CA GLU A 225 -29.70 17.15 -18.97
C GLU A 225 -28.35 17.05 -18.26
N GLY A 226 -27.54 16.05 -18.63
CA GLY A 226 -26.33 15.69 -17.92
C GLY A 226 -26.63 15.08 -16.56
N ILE A 227 -25.73 14.22 -16.08
CA ILE A 227 -25.78 13.76 -14.69
C ILE A 227 -24.83 14.61 -13.84
N GLU A 228 -25.28 14.91 -12.62
CA GLU A 228 -24.32 15.26 -11.56
C GLU A 228 -23.31 14.14 -11.53
N SER A 229 -22.03 14.49 -11.73
CA SER A 229 -21.04 13.47 -11.92
C SER A 229 -21.00 12.62 -10.65
N PRO A 230 -21.37 11.32 -10.69
CA PRO A 230 -21.19 10.44 -9.54
C PRO A 230 -19.72 10.42 -9.13
N SER A 231 -18.85 10.67 -10.13
CA SER A 231 -17.43 10.88 -9.97
C SER A 231 -17.05 12.13 -9.19
N ARG A 232 -17.88 13.16 -8.95
CA ARG A 232 -17.48 14.20 -7.99
C ARG A 232 -17.42 13.62 -6.59
N GLN A 233 -18.43 12.83 -6.18
CA GLN A 233 -18.37 12.11 -4.90
C GLN A 233 -17.34 10.96 -4.91
N LEU A 234 -17.19 10.23 -6.02
CA LEU A 234 -16.25 9.11 -6.14
C LEU A 234 -14.79 9.53 -6.41
N SER A 235 -14.55 10.71 -6.99
CA SER A 235 -13.23 11.23 -7.39
C SER A 235 -12.73 12.37 -6.51
N LEU A 236 -13.63 13.10 -5.84
CA LEU A 236 -13.27 13.80 -4.60
C LEU A 236 -13.31 12.88 -3.39
N SER A 237 -13.73 11.61 -3.55
CA SER A 237 -13.41 10.59 -2.56
C SER A 237 -11.89 10.48 -2.55
N PRO A 238 -11.20 11.04 -1.57
CA PRO A 238 -9.74 10.96 -1.52
C PRO A 238 -9.27 9.49 -1.43
N PHE A 239 -10.22 8.62 -1.13
CA PHE A 239 -10.06 7.21 -1.01
C PHE A 239 -9.97 6.50 -2.36
N THR A 240 -10.08 7.14 -3.54
CA THR A 240 -9.84 6.47 -4.83
C THR A 240 -8.67 7.05 -5.61
N VAL A 241 -7.90 7.94 -4.99
CA VAL A 241 -6.79 8.68 -5.59
C VAL A 241 -5.74 7.72 -6.19
N LEU A 242 -5.39 6.64 -5.48
CA LEU A 242 -4.37 5.71 -5.97
C LEU A 242 -4.79 4.99 -7.27
N PRO A 243 -5.97 4.33 -7.33
CA PRO A 243 -6.50 3.80 -8.60
C PRO A 243 -6.52 4.86 -9.70
N GLN A 244 -6.98 6.07 -9.41
CA GLN A 244 -7.11 7.12 -10.43
C GLN A 244 -5.76 7.61 -10.97
N ILE A 245 -4.76 7.81 -10.11
CA ILE A 245 -3.40 8.17 -10.55
C ILE A 245 -2.81 7.06 -11.41
N ALA A 246 -2.97 5.81 -11.00
CA ALA A 246 -2.48 4.66 -11.77
C ALA A 246 -3.18 4.57 -13.14
N LEU A 247 -4.50 4.66 -13.17
CA LEU A 247 -5.31 4.62 -14.38
C LEU A 247 -5.02 5.80 -15.31
N LYS A 248 -4.82 7.02 -14.78
CA LYS A 248 -4.39 8.19 -15.56
C LYS A 248 -3.04 7.98 -16.19
N THR A 249 -2.05 7.59 -15.38
CA THR A 249 -0.67 7.41 -15.84
C THR A 249 -0.61 6.35 -16.95
N PHE A 250 -1.30 5.22 -16.77
CA PHE A 250 -1.36 4.20 -17.81
C PHE A 250 -2.29 4.56 -18.96
N GLY A 251 -3.35 5.31 -18.72
CA GLY A 251 -4.34 5.72 -19.72
C GLY A 251 -3.72 6.60 -20.78
N GLN A 252 -2.88 7.55 -20.36
CA GLN A 252 -2.13 8.42 -21.26
C GLN A 252 -1.10 7.67 -22.12
N LEU A 253 -0.60 6.52 -21.63
CA LEU A 253 0.44 5.74 -22.33
C LEU A 253 -0.14 4.65 -23.23
N PHE A 254 -1.24 4.02 -22.81
CA PHE A 254 -1.73 2.77 -23.43
C PHE A 254 -3.24 2.81 -23.76
N GLY A 255 -3.94 3.89 -23.40
CA GLY A 255 -5.40 3.99 -23.46
C GLY A 255 -6.10 3.45 -22.20
N TRP A 256 -7.32 3.91 -21.94
CA TRP A 256 -8.06 3.65 -20.69
C TRP A 256 -8.36 2.17 -20.43
N PHE A 257 -8.64 1.40 -21.48
CA PHE A 257 -8.87 -0.05 -21.38
C PHE A 257 -7.60 -0.80 -20.94
N ALA A 258 -6.47 -0.49 -21.59
CA ALA A 258 -5.19 -1.10 -21.24
C ALA A 258 -4.73 -0.68 -19.84
N ALA A 259 -4.98 0.58 -19.46
CA ALA A 259 -4.70 1.08 -18.13
C ALA A 259 -5.42 0.28 -17.05
N LEU A 260 -6.72 0.04 -17.23
CA LEU A 260 -7.52 -0.74 -16.31
C LEU A 260 -7.04 -2.20 -16.23
N ASN A 261 -6.79 -2.82 -17.37
CA ASN A 261 -6.34 -4.20 -17.41
C ASN A 261 -4.94 -4.39 -16.81
N LEU A 262 -4.01 -3.46 -17.08
CA LEU A 262 -2.69 -3.44 -16.47
C LEU A 262 -2.79 -3.24 -14.95
N TYR A 263 -3.68 -2.36 -14.49
CA TYR A 263 -3.93 -2.16 -13.06
C TYR A 263 -4.39 -3.47 -12.39
N ILE A 264 -5.33 -4.19 -12.99
CA ILE A 264 -5.81 -5.50 -12.50
C ILE A 264 -4.65 -6.51 -12.50
N VAL A 265 -3.99 -6.71 -13.64
CA VAL A 265 -2.90 -7.69 -13.79
C VAL A 265 -1.77 -7.43 -12.79
N LEU A 266 -1.30 -6.18 -12.68
CA LEU A 266 -0.25 -5.80 -11.74
C LEU A 266 -0.72 -5.94 -10.28
N GLY A 267 -2.00 -5.68 -9.99
CA GLY A 267 -2.59 -5.88 -8.67
C GLY A 267 -2.51 -7.32 -8.20
N PHE A 268 -2.88 -8.30 -9.04
CA PHE A 268 -2.77 -9.73 -8.73
C PHE A 268 -1.33 -10.16 -8.47
N VAL A 269 -0.39 -9.77 -9.35
CA VAL A 269 1.03 -10.09 -9.20
C VAL A 269 1.59 -9.49 -7.92
N ALA A 270 1.29 -8.21 -7.65
CA ALA A 270 1.74 -7.52 -6.45
C ALA A 270 1.16 -8.17 -5.19
N ALA A 271 -0.12 -8.58 -5.21
CA ALA A 271 -0.77 -9.22 -4.05
C ALA A 271 -0.08 -10.54 -3.71
N ALA A 272 0.11 -11.41 -4.70
CA ALA A 272 0.79 -12.68 -4.50
C ALA A 272 2.25 -12.50 -4.05
N ALA A 273 2.98 -11.57 -4.67
CA ALA A 273 4.38 -11.29 -4.34
C ALA A 273 4.54 -10.67 -2.94
N ALA A 274 3.64 -9.78 -2.53
CA ALA A 274 3.63 -9.20 -1.19
C ALA A 274 3.39 -10.26 -0.11
N MET A 275 2.44 -11.17 -0.35
CA MET A 275 2.16 -12.26 0.59
C MET A 275 3.31 -13.27 0.64
N PHE A 276 3.90 -13.61 -0.51
CA PHE A 276 5.13 -14.40 -0.56
C PHE A 276 6.24 -13.76 0.28
N LEU A 277 6.47 -12.45 0.10
CA LEU A 277 7.49 -11.73 0.86
C LEU A 277 7.22 -11.78 2.37
N LEU A 278 5.96 -11.62 2.80
CA LEU A 278 5.58 -11.73 4.19
C LEU A 278 5.94 -13.12 4.75
N LEU A 279 5.49 -14.20 4.08
CA LEU A 279 5.71 -15.58 4.53
C LEU A 279 7.20 -15.98 4.50
N ASP A 280 7.92 -15.60 3.44
CA ASP A 280 9.37 -15.81 3.32
C ASP A 280 10.12 -15.19 4.50
N ARG A 281 9.71 -13.98 4.91
CA ARG A 281 10.30 -13.26 6.06
C ARG A 281 9.87 -13.79 7.41
N LEU A 282 8.78 -14.55 7.47
CA LEU A 282 8.39 -15.34 8.65
C LEU A 282 9.19 -16.66 8.75
N GLY A 283 10.07 -16.94 7.78
CA GLY A 283 10.90 -18.15 7.74
C GLY A 283 10.13 -19.37 7.21
N VAL A 284 9.03 -19.15 6.49
CA VAL A 284 8.32 -20.21 5.79
C VAL A 284 9.18 -20.67 4.60
N GLY A 285 9.25 -21.99 4.38
CA GLY A 285 10.00 -22.56 3.25
C GLY A 285 9.50 -22.01 1.90
N PHE A 286 10.39 -21.91 0.91
CA PHE A 286 10.10 -21.26 -0.38
C PHE A 286 8.80 -21.76 -1.03
N GLY A 287 8.61 -23.08 -1.13
CA GLY A 287 7.40 -23.67 -1.75
C GLY A 287 6.11 -23.35 -0.99
N ALA A 288 6.14 -23.38 0.35
CA ALA A 288 4.99 -23.03 1.17
C ALA A 288 4.68 -21.52 1.11
N ALA A 289 5.71 -20.67 1.08
CA ALA A 289 5.54 -19.23 0.87
C ALA A 289 5.00 -18.93 -0.54
N LEU A 290 5.44 -19.69 -1.56
CA LEU A 290 4.95 -19.59 -2.93
C LEU A 290 3.48 -19.99 -3.03
N PHE A 291 3.10 -21.08 -2.36
CA PHE A 291 1.71 -21.50 -2.30
C PHE A 291 0.83 -20.49 -1.53
N GLY A 292 1.29 -19.96 -0.39
CA GLY A 292 0.53 -18.96 0.35
C GLY A 292 0.36 -17.65 -0.43
N GLY A 293 1.38 -17.21 -1.18
CA GLY A 293 1.22 -16.07 -2.08
C GLY A 293 0.26 -16.35 -3.23
N TYR A 294 0.27 -17.56 -3.79
CA TYR A 294 -0.73 -17.99 -4.78
C TYR A 294 -2.15 -17.93 -4.22
N VAL A 295 -2.38 -18.52 -3.03
CA VAL A 295 -3.71 -18.54 -2.39
C VAL A 295 -4.23 -17.13 -2.13
N TRP A 296 -3.38 -16.22 -1.65
CA TRP A 296 -3.77 -14.84 -1.39
C TRP A 296 -4.10 -14.08 -2.68
N GLY A 297 -3.17 -14.09 -3.64
CA GLY A 297 -3.30 -13.33 -4.88
C GLY A 297 -4.45 -13.84 -5.76
N PHE A 298 -4.60 -15.17 -5.88
CA PHE A 298 -5.57 -15.81 -6.77
C PHE A 298 -6.77 -16.41 -6.00
N SER A 299 -7.12 -15.82 -4.86
CA SER A 299 -8.32 -16.22 -4.12
C SER A 299 -9.59 -15.91 -4.93
N PRO A 300 -10.66 -16.73 -4.82
CA PRO A 300 -11.95 -16.42 -5.43
C PRO A 300 -12.47 -15.04 -5.05
N GLN A 301 -12.24 -14.63 -3.79
CA GLN A 301 -12.53 -13.27 -3.34
C GLN A 301 -11.79 -12.20 -4.16
N GLY A 302 -10.49 -12.37 -4.40
CA GLY A 302 -9.70 -11.44 -5.21
C GLY A 302 -10.24 -11.29 -6.63
N PHE A 303 -10.68 -12.39 -7.25
CA PHE A 303 -11.33 -12.35 -8.57
C PHE A 303 -12.66 -11.60 -8.54
N GLU A 304 -13.56 -11.88 -7.58
CA GLU A 304 -14.82 -11.15 -7.50
C GLU A 304 -14.63 -9.65 -7.26
N HIS A 305 -13.64 -9.28 -6.43
CA HIS A 305 -13.25 -7.88 -6.27
C HIS A 305 -12.75 -7.25 -7.56
N ALA A 306 -11.90 -7.93 -8.33
CA ALA A 306 -11.39 -7.38 -9.58
C ALA A 306 -12.50 -7.12 -10.63
N LEU A 307 -13.61 -7.85 -10.57
CA LEU A 307 -14.71 -7.74 -11.55
C LEU A 307 -15.71 -6.61 -11.24
N GLY A 308 -15.78 -6.14 -9.99
CA GLY A 308 -16.79 -5.15 -9.59
C GLY A 308 -16.36 -4.17 -8.49
N ARG A 309 -15.14 -4.26 -7.98
CA ARG A 309 -14.60 -3.44 -6.90
C ARG A 309 -13.11 -3.20 -7.12
N LEU A 310 -12.80 -2.39 -8.14
CA LEU A 310 -11.42 -2.04 -8.48
C LEU A 310 -10.64 -1.46 -7.30
N GLU A 311 -11.34 -0.80 -6.39
CA GLU A 311 -10.76 -0.23 -5.19
C GLU A 311 -10.22 -1.28 -4.20
N LEU A 312 -10.52 -2.57 -4.43
CA LEU A 312 -10.04 -3.72 -3.67
C LEU A 312 -8.92 -4.53 -4.35
N VAL A 313 -8.59 -4.21 -5.61
CA VAL A 313 -7.46 -4.79 -6.35
C VAL A 313 -6.09 -4.58 -5.66
N PRO A 314 -5.79 -3.44 -5.00
CA PRO A 314 -4.48 -3.24 -4.35
C PRO A 314 -4.37 -3.97 -3.00
N SER A 315 -4.85 -5.21 -2.89
CA SER A 315 -4.81 -6.03 -1.68
C SER A 315 -3.39 -6.36 -1.21
N PHE A 316 -2.38 -6.16 -2.07
CA PHE A 316 -0.95 -6.28 -1.73
C PHE A 316 -0.51 -5.37 -0.58
N VAL A 317 -1.21 -4.27 -0.33
CA VAL A 317 -0.84 -3.32 0.72
C VAL A 317 -1.02 -3.95 2.10
N LEU A 318 -1.99 -4.85 2.30
CA LEU A 318 -2.24 -5.48 3.61
C LEU A 318 -1.10 -6.42 4.06
N PRO A 319 -0.62 -7.39 3.25
CA PRO A 319 0.56 -8.17 3.60
C PRO A 319 1.82 -7.32 3.80
N LEU A 320 2.04 -6.29 2.97
CA LEU A 320 3.17 -5.37 3.13
C LEU A 320 3.08 -4.57 4.43
N LEU A 321 1.88 -4.12 4.80
CA LEU A 321 1.64 -3.41 6.05
C LEU A 321 2.00 -4.31 7.23
N LEU A 322 1.48 -5.55 7.28
CA LEU A 322 1.81 -6.50 8.33
C LEU A 322 3.31 -6.82 8.38
N TRP A 323 3.94 -7.04 7.23
CA TRP A 323 5.39 -7.24 7.14
C TRP A 323 6.16 -6.04 7.73
N SER A 324 5.74 -4.82 7.39
CA SER A 324 6.39 -3.60 7.87
C SER A 324 6.20 -3.38 9.37
N LEU A 325 5.03 -3.76 9.92
CA LEU A 325 4.75 -3.75 11.36
C LEU A 325 5.61 -4.77 12.11
N LEU A 326 5.77 -5.98 11.57
CA LEU A 326 6.67 -7.00 12.12
C LEU A 326 8.12 -6.52 12.13
N ARG A 327 8.56 -5.85 11.06
CA ARG A 327 9.90 -5.23 10.97
C ARG A 327 10.05 -4.09 11.99
N PHE A 328 9.04 -3.25 12.13
CA PHE A 328 9.01 -2.15 13.10
C PHE A 328 9.07 -2.68 14.54
N ARG A 329 8.38 -3.77 14.85
CA ARG A 329 8.47 -4.44 16.17
C ARG A 329 9.88 -4.88 16.50
N GLY A 330 10.64 -5.37 15.52
CA GLY A 330 12.04 -5.75 15.71
C GLY A 330 13.01 -4.57 15.78
N ARG A 331 12.66 -3.41 15.20
CA ARG A 331 13.50 -2.20 15.20
C ARG A 331 12.61 -0.99 15.47
N ARG A 332 12.44 -0.59 16.73
CA ARG A 332 11.55 0.52 17.11
C ARG A 332 12.25 1.86 17.05
N SER A 333 12.35 2.41 15.85
CA SER A 333 12.81 3.77 15.61
C SER A 333 11.71 4.61 14.94
N PRO A 334 11.74 5.95 15.07
CA PRO A 334 10.84 6.81 14.31
C PRO A 334 10.97 6.58 12.79
N ARG A 335 12.19 6.32 12.32
CA ARG A 335 12.48 6.04 10.90
C ARG A 335 11.82 4.75 10.40
N SER A 336 11.81 3.70 11.22
CA SER A 336 11.14 2.44 10.89
C SER A 336 9.62 2.52 10.98
N ALA A 337 9.06 3.53 11.65
CA ALA A 337 7.62 3.77 11.66
C ALA A 337 7.11 4.40 10.36
N LEU A 338 8.00 5.04 9.56
CA LEU A 338 7.62 5.70 8.32
C LEU A 338 7.00 4.73 7.30
N VAL A 339 7.53 3.50 7.21
CA VAL A 339 7.04 2.51 6.24
C VAL A 339 5.61 2.04 6.57
N PRO A 340 5.29 1.53 7.79
CA PRO A 340 3.92 1.17 8.13
C PRO A 340 2.97 2.39 8.08
N ALA A 341 3.41 3.59 8.48
CA ALA A 341 2.60 4.80 8.37
C ALA A 341 2.27 5.14 6.91
N ALA A 342 3.24 5.05 6.01
CA ALA A 342 3.03 5.28 4.58
C ALA A 342 2.11 4.22 3.95
N LEU A 343 2.25 2.95 4.32
CA LEU A 343 1.36 1.88 3.84
C LEU A 343 -0.06 2.02 4.40
N LEU A 344 -0.20 2.44 5.65
CA LEU A 344 -1.49 2.75 6.26
C LEU A 344 -2.15 3.94 5.56
N ALA A 345 -1.40 5.01 5.27
CA ALA A 345 -1.88 6.13 4.45
C ALA A 345 -2.29 5.65 3.05
N LEU A 346 -1.47 4.81 2.40
CA LEU A 346 -1.76 4.25 1.08
C LEU A 346 -3.09 3.47 1.07
N CYS A 347 -3.39 2.69 2.11
CA CYS A 347 -4.69 2.04 2.26
C CYS A 347 -5.85 3.04 2.30
N TRP A 348 -5.67 4.18 2.97
CA TRP A 348 -6.67 5.24 2.99
C TRP A 348 -6.83 5.94 1.65
N TYR A 349 -5.76 6.12 0.88
CA TYR A 349 -5.86 6.62 -0.50
C TYR A 349 -6.38 5.59 -1.51
N SER A 350 -6.61 4.34 -1.09
CA SER A 350 -7.04 3.24 -1.97
C SER A 350 -8.54 2.93 -1.89
N SER A 351 -9.12 2.91 -0.69
CA SER A 351 -10.58 2.93 -0.46
C SER A 351 -10.91 3.14 1.03
N PRO A 352 -12.14 3.58 1.38
CA PRO A 352 -12.58 3.59 2.77
C PRO A 352 -12.62 2.16 3.35
N SER A 353 -12.85 1.17 2.48
CA SER A 353 -12.74 -0.26 2.82
C SER A 353 -11.34 -0.60 3.30
N PHE A 354 -10.30 -0.33 2.51
CA PHE A 354 -8.92 -0.58 2.92
C PHE A 354 -8.49 0.25 4.11
N ALA A 355 -8.95 1.49 4.21
CA ALA A 355 -8.71 2.36 5.36
C ALA A 355 -9.10 1.68 6.68
N LEU A 356 -10.34 1.16 6.72
CA LEU A 356 -10.85 0.47 7.89
C LEU A 356 -10.09 -0.82 8.17
N LEU A 357 -9.85 -1.65 7.14
CA LEU A 357 -9.15 -2.92 7.29
C LEU A 357 -7.70 -2.73 7.78
N ALA A 358 -6.99 -1.76 7.22
CA ALA A 358 -5.62 -1.44 7.61
C ALA A 358 -5.54 -0.89 9.04
N THR A 359 -6.48 0.00 9.39
CA THR A 359 -6.59 0.51 10.76
C THR A 359 -6.85 -0.62 11.74
N TRP A 360 -7.82 -1.50 11.44
CA TRP A 360 -8.11 -2.67 12.26
C TRP A 360 -6.89 -3.59 12.40
N LEU A 361 -6.18 -3.85 11.31
CA LEU A 361 -4.96 -4.65 11.32
C LEU A 361 -3.90 -4.06 12.27
N VAL A 362 -3.68 -2.75 12.23
CA VAL A 362 -2.74 -2.07 13.13
C VAL A 362 -3.21 -2.13 14.58
N LEU A 363 -4.51 -1.98 14.85
CA LEU A 363 -5.07 -2.09 16.20
C LEU A 363 -4.91 -3.50 16.77
N VAL A 364 -5.24 -4.54 16.01
CA VAL A 364 -5.04 -5.93 16.42
C VAL A 364 -3.56 -6.23 16.63
N PHE A 365 -2.70 -5.76 15.72
CA PHE A 365 -1.24 -5.89 15.87
C PHE A 365 -0.78 -5.27 17.19
N ALA A 366 -1.17 -4.02 17.47
CA ALA A 366 -0.78 -3.31 18.68
C ALA A 366 -1.32 -4.01 19.94
N ALA A 367 -2.57 -4.48 19.93
CA ALA A 367 -3.17 -5.19 21.05
C ALA A 367 -2.44 -6.51 21.37
N VAL A 368 -2.18 -7.34 20.35
CA VAL A 368 -1.44 -8.61 20.51
C VAL A 368 0.00 -8.35 20.98
N ASP A 369 0.63 -7.31 20.44
CA ASP A 369 1.98 -6.91 20.84
C ASP A 369 2.02 -6.43 22.29
N MET A 370 1.06 -5.62 22.74
CA MET A 370 0.95 -5.21 24.14
C MET A 370 0.69 -6.39 25.08
N LEU A 371 -0.17 -7.33 24.69
CA LEU A 371 -0.54 -8.49 25.50
C LEU A 371 0.64 -9.46 25.70
N LEU A 372 1.45 -9.68 24.66
CA LEU A 372 2.56 -10.63 24.69
C LEU A 372 3.88 -10.03 25.21
N ARG A 373 3.91 -8.75 25.57
CA ARG A 373 5.11 -8.06 26.06
C ARG A 373 5.25 -8.04 27.58
N ARG A 374 6.51 -8.05 28.02
CA ARG A 374 6.89 -7.81 29.42
C ARG A 374 6.51 -6.38 29.84
N PRO A 375 6.08 -6.17 31.08
CA PRO A 375 5.54 -4.88 31.55
C PRO A 375 6.54 -3.72 31.46
N HIS A 376 7.83 -3.99 31.66
CA HIS A 376 8.86 -2.96 31.75
C HIS A 376 9.13 -2.22 30.42
N ASP A 377 8.84 -2.84 29.27
CA ASP A 377 9.05 -2.24 27.95
C ASP A 377 7.82 -1.44 27.45
N ARG A 378 6.69 -1.51 28.16
CA ARG A 378 5.38 -1.08 27.63
C ARG A 378 5.29 0.41 27.30
N LEU A 379 5.78 1.30 28.17
CA LEU A 379 5.53 2.75 28.03
C LEU A 379 6.28 3.38 26.86
N ARG A 380 7.59 3.14 26.77
CA ARG A 380 8.42 3.69 25.68
C ARG A 380 7.91 3.22 24.32
N ASP A 381 7.54 1.96 24.21
CA ASP A 381 7.14 1.39 22.95
C ASP A 381 5.69 1.69 22.58
N ALA A 382 4.80 1.82 23.56
CA ALA A 382 3.47 2.36 23.36
C ALA A 382 3.60 3.76 22.76
N ALA A 383 4.49 4.61 23.27
CA ALA A 383 4.72 5.95 22.71
C ALA A 383 5.22 5.92 21.25
N VAL A 384 6.14 5.02 20.88
CA VAL A 384 6.58 4.91 19.46
C VAL A 384 5.46 4.36 18.57
N SER A 385 4.63 3.45 19.08
CA SER A 385 3.49 2.88 18.33
C SER A 385 2.37 3.90 18.14
N LEU A 386 2.07 4.68 19.19
CA LEU A 386 1.18 5.85 19.15
C LEU A 386 1.71 6.90 18.19
N TYR A 387 3.01 7.15 18.15
CA TYR A 387 3.62 8.07 17.20
C TYR A 387 3.46 7.58 15.75
N ALA A 388 3.66 6.29 15.48
CA ALA A 388 3.46 5.71 14.15
C ALA A 388 2.00 5.82 13.71
N LEU A 389 1.07 5.52 14.62
CA LEU A 389 -0.36 5.69 14.42
C LEU A 389 -0.70 7.15 14.16
N ALA A 390 -0.25 8.08 15.01
CA ALA A 390 -0.52 9.51 14.87
C ALA A 390 0.06 10.07 13.56
N ALA A 391 1.28 9.70 13.17
CA ALA A 391 1.86 10.10 11.89
C ALA A 391 1.06 9.57 10.69
N GLY A 392 0.61 8.31 10.79
CA GLY A 392 -0.34 7.72 9.84
C GLY A 392 -1.62 8.55 9.79
N THR A 393 -2.27 8.77 10.93
CA THR A 393 -3.51 9.56 11.09
C THR A 393 -3.38 10.96 10.49
N VAL A 394 -2.29 11.68 10.76
CA VAL A 394 -2.07 13.02 10.20
C VAL A 394 -1.99 13.00 8.67
N LEU A 395 -1.31 12.01 8.08
CA LEU A 395 -1.27 11.83 6.62
C LEU A 395 -2.65 11.52 6.01
N MET A 396 -3.61 11.00 6.81
CA MET A 396 -5.00 10.71 6.38
C MET A 396 -5.97 11.85 6.67
N LEU A 397 -5.66 12.72 7.64
CA LEU A 397 -6.52 13.86 7.93
C LEU A 397 -6.57 14.83 6.75
N VAL A 398 -5.51 14.92 5.95
CA VAL A 398 -5.51 15.75 4.72
C VAL A 398 -6.61 15.30 3.75
N PRO A 399 -6.63 14.04 3.28
CA PRO A 399 -7.69 13.59 2.39
C PRO A 399 -9.09 13.64 3.03
N ALA A 400 -9.23 13.23 4.29
CA ALA A 400 -10.52 13.28 4.97
C ALA A 400 -11.06 14.71 5.13
N ALA A 401 -10.19 15.67 5.44
CA ALA A 401 -10.55 17.09 5.52
C ALA A 401 -10.94 17.66 4.16
N VAL A 402 -10.24 17.28 3.08
CA VAL A 402 -10.62 17.62 1.72
C VAL A 402 -12.02 17.04 1.41
N ALA A 403 -12.22 15.75 1.63
CA ALA A 403 -13.52 15.11 1.40
C ALA A 403 -14.66 15.80 2.15
N TRP A 404 -14.42 16.15 3.41
CA TRP A 404 -15.38 16.84 4.27
C TRP A 404 -15.67 18.28 3.80
N ALA A 405 -14.64 19.01 3.38
CA ALA A 405 -14.80 20.37 2.86
C ALA A 405 -15.60 20.40 1.54
N TYR A 406 -15.48 19.34 0.72
CA TYR A 406 -16.19 19.23 -0.55
C TYR A 406 -17.49 18.42 -0.50
N SER A 407 -17.81 17.77 0.62
CA SER A 407 -19.08 17.06 0.77
C SER A 407 -20.21 18.07 0.97
N SER A 408 -20.97 18.34 -0.09
CA SER A 408 -22.22 19.09 0.04
C SER A 408 -23.18 18.35 0.98
N PRO A 409 -23.91 19.03 1.88
CA PRO A 409 -24.88 18.43 2.79
C PRO A 409 -26.11 17.80 2.12
N SER A 410 -26.05 17.47 0.82
CA SER A 410 -27.18 16.91 0.07
C SER A 410 -27.62 15.60 0.71
N GLY A 411 -28.68 15.70 1.53
CA GLY A 411 -29.16 14.69 2.48
C GLY A 411 -29.75 13.41 1.87
N GLY A 412 -29.31 13.01 0.68
CA GLY A 412 -29.73 11.78 0.01
C GLY A 412 -28.94 10.53 0.43
N ALA A 413 -27.77 10.68 1.05
CA ALA A 413 -26.95 9.54 1.44
C ALA A 413 -27.63 8.69 2.53
N LEU A 414 -28.25 9.34 3.54
CA LEU A 414 -28.79 8.82 4.81
C LEU A 414 -29.94 7.78 4.72
N SER A 415 -30.24 7.28 3.53
CA SER A 415 -31.39 6.41 3.29
C SER A 415 -31.04 5.05 2.66
N GLN A 416 -29.75 4.72 2.50
CA GLN A 416 -29.43 3.38 2.01
C GLN A 416 -29.72 2.34 3.10
N PRO A 417 -30.58 1.34 2.84
CA PRO A 417 -30.88 0.31 3.82
C PRO A 417 -29.59 -0.36 4.30
N ALA A 418 -29.48 -0.55 5.61
CA ALA A 418 -28.30 -1.12 6.26
C ALA A 418 -27.85 -2.38 5.52
N ARG A 419 -26.68 -2.33 4.87
CA ARG A 419 -26.18 -3.48 4.10
C ARG A 419 -25.97 -4.68 5.02
N PRO A 420 -26.44 -5.87 4.62
CA PRO A 420 -26.31 -7.07 5.44
C PRO A 420 -24.83 -7.35 5.73
N GLY A 421 -24.54 -7.83 6.93
CA GLY A 421 -23.21 -8.35 7.24
C GLY A 421 -23.00 -9.73 6.61
N ALA A 422 -21.78 -10.22 6.69
CA ALA A 422 -21.40 -11.52 6.20
C ALA A 422 -22.01 -12.66 7.02
N SER A 423 -22.75 -13.56 6.36
CA SER A 423 -23.15 -14.81 7.01
C SER A 423 -21.97 -15.78 7.07
N LEU A 424 -21.90 -16.64 8.10
CA LEU A 424 -20.85 -17.67 8.21
C LEU A 424 -20.79 -18.56 6.95
N TRP A 425 -21.93 -18.81 6.32
CA TRP A 425 -22.02 -19.59 5.10
C TRP A 425 -21.33 -18.94 3.90
N GLN A 426 -21.26 -17.61 3.81
CA GLN A 426 -20.53 -16.92 2.72
C GLN A 426 -19.02 -17.16 2.75
N TYR A 427 -18.46 -17.55 3.89
CA TYR A 427 -17.05 -17.98 3.98
C TYR A 427 -16.83 -19.41 3.45
N LEU A 428 -17.90 -20.18 3.29
CA LEU A 428 -17.89 -21.57 2.82
C LEU A 428 -18.53 -21.74 1.44
N LEU A 429 -19.25 -20.74 0.94
CA LEU A 429 -19.92 -20.77 -0.35
C LEU A 429 -19.01 -20.16 -1.41
N PRO A 430 -18.62 -20.90 -2.45
CA PRO A 430 -17.89 -20.33 -3.57
C PRO A 430 -18.76 -19.32 -4.31
N SER A 431 -18.15 -18.49 -5.14
CA SER A 431 -18.88 -17.57 -6.03
C SER A 431 -19.96 -18.30 -6.84
N ALA A 432 -21.09 -17.63 -7.09
CA ALA A 432 -22.10 -18.06 -8.07
C ALA A 432 -21.52 -18.34 -9.47
N ARG A 433 -20.33 -17.82 -9.78
CA ARG A 433 -19.59 -18.06 -11.04
C ARG A 433 -18.72 -19.32 -11.00
N HIS A 434 -18.70 -20.07 -9.89
CA HIS A 434 -17.90 -21.29 -9.79
C HIS A 434 -18.44 -22.38 -10.73
N PRO A 435 -17.58 -23.04 -11.54
CA PRO A 435 -18.04 -23.93 -12.62
C PRO A 435 -18.84 -25.14 -12.13
N LEU A 436 -18.56 -25.63 -10.93
CA LEU A 436 -19.22 -26.83 -10.37
C LEU A 436 -20.22 -26.53 -9.26
N LEU A 437 -20.07 -25.39 -8.59
CA LEU A 437 -20.79 -25.06 -7.34
C LEU A 437 -21.52 -23.72 -7.44
N GLY A 438 -21.54 -23.12 -8.63
CA GLY A 438 -22.15 -21.83 -8.89
C GLY A 438 -23.66 -21.85 -8.67
N GLU A 439 -24.37 -22.88 -9.14
CA GLU A 439 -25.83 -22.94 -9.02
C GLU A 439 -26.33 -23.08 -7.56
N PRO A 440 -25.73 -23.93 -6.69
CA PRO A 440 -26.03 -23.93 -5.27
C PRO A 440 -25.77 -22.57 -4.60
N SER A 441 -24.65 -21.92 -4.94
CA SER A 441 -24.31 -20.58 -4.42
C SER A 441 -25.29 -19.52 -4.89
N ALA A 442 -25.60 -19.46 -6.19
CA ALA A 442 -26.57 -18.55 -6.77
C ALA A 442 -27.97 -18.77 -6.17
N SER A 443 -28.36 -20.02 -5.96
CA SER A 443 -29.62 -20.38 -5.29
C SER A 443 -29.64 -19.95 -3.82
N TYR A 444 -28.50 -19.98 -3.14
CA TYR A 444 -28.38 -19.45 -1.78
C TYR A 444 -28.47 -17.91 -1.77
N GLU A 445 -27.73 -17.25 -2.66
CA GLU A 445 -27.72 -15.79 -2.82
C GLU A 445 -29.11 -15.25 -3.13
N ARG A 446 -29.83 -15.83 -4.10
CA ARG A 446 -31.22 -15.46 -4.43
C ARG A 446 -32.17 -15.62 -3.25
N ARG A 447 -32.04 -16.70 -2.46
CA ARG A 447 -32.90 -16.96 -1.29
C ARG A 447 -32.64 -16.01 -0.12
N HIS A 448 -31.45 -15.43 -0.03
CA HIS A 448 -31.06 -14.52 1.03
C HIS A 448 -30.94 -13.06 0.54
N GLU A 449 -31.42 -12.78 -0.68
CA GLU A 449 -31.39 -11.47 -1.32
C GLU A 449 -30.01 -10.80 -1.25
N LEU A 450 -28.95 -11.62 -1.36
CA LEU A 450 -27.59 -11.12 -1.35
C LEU A 450 -27.36 -10.33 -2.65
N PRO A 451 -26.80 -9.11 -2.59
CA PRO A 451 -26.48 -8.37 -3.78
C PRO A 451 -25.53 -9.22 -4.65
N ALA A 452 -25.85 -9.38 -5.94
CA ALA A 452 -24.98 -10.10 -6.88
C ALA A 452 -23.58 -9.46 -7.04
N THR A 453 -23.42 -8.24 -6.51
CA THR A 453 -22.18 -7.48 -6.47
C THR A 453 -21.43 -7.60 -5.14
N GLU A 454 -22.00 -8.25 -4.13
CA GLU A 454 -21.27 -8.52 -2.90
C GLU A 454 -20.21 -9.58 -3.16
N PRO A 455 -18.93 -9.28 -2.84
CA PRO A 455 -17.85 -10.17 -3.17
C PRO A 455 -17.90 -11.45 -2.35
N SER A 456 -17.67 -12.58 -3.02
CA SER A 456 -17.43 -13.87 -2.39
C SER A 456 -16.39 -13.74 -1.28
N LEU A 457 -16.72 -14.16 -0.06
CA LEU A 457 -15.77 -14.20 1.08
C LEU A 457 -15.00 -15.52 1.16
N PHE A 458 -15.25 -16.41 0.20
CA PHE A 458 -14.65 -17.72 0.14
C PHE A 458 -13.18 -17.68 -0.32
N PHE A 459 -12.30 -18.25 0.50
CA PHE A 459 -10.86 -18.37 0.24
C PHE A 459 -10.45 -19.73 -0.33
N GLY A 460 -11.40 -20.61 -0.63
CA GLY A 460 -11.13 -21.98 -1.08
C GLY A 460 -11.12 -22.99 0.06
N TYR A 461 -11.76 -24.15 -0.17
CA TYR A 461 -11.77 -25.25 0.80
C TYR A 461 -10.36 -25.76 1.11
N VAL A 462 -9.48 -25.80 0.11
CA VAL A 462 -8.09 -26.22 0.27
C VAL A 462 -7.37 -25.35 1.29
N THR A 463 -7.53 -24.03 1.20
CA THR A 463 -6.95 -23.07 2.16
C THR A 463 -7.45 -23.31 3.57
N ILE A 464 -8.77 -23.47 3.73
CA ILE A 464 -9.40 -23.72 5.04
C ILE A 464 -8.90 -25.03 5.65
N VAL A 465 -8.87 -26.11 4.86
CA VAL A 465 -8.39 -27.43 5.31
C VAL A 465 -6.91 -27.38 5.68
N LEU A 466 -6.08 -26.67 4.91
CA LEU A 466 -4.66 -26.51 5.21
C LEU A 466 -4.43 -25.66 6.46
N ALA A 467 -5.18 -24.59 6.67
CA ALA A 467 -5.10 -23.78 7.88
C ALA A 467 -5.47 -24.59 9.14
N ILE A 468 -6.55 -25.38 9.07
CA ILE A 468 -6.96 -26.28 10.15
C ILE A 468 -5.89 -27.35 10.39
N SER A 469 -5.40 -27.99 9.32
CA SER A 469 -4.37 -29.02 9.40
C SER A 469 -3.07 -28.48 10.00
N ALA A 470 -2.65 -27.28 9.60
CA ALA A 470 -1.50 -26.59 10.16
C ALA A 470 -1.67 -26.38 11.66
N LEU A 471 -2.84 -25.92 12.12
CA LEU A 471 -3.12 -25.74 13.54
C LEU A 471 -3.05 -27.06 14.33
N VAL A 472 -3.62 -28.15 13.78
CA VAL A 472 -3.63 -29.48 14.41
C VAL A 472 -2.22 -30.08 14.47
N LEU A 473 -1.48 -30.06 13.36
CA LEU A 473 -0.12 -30.58 13.29
C LEU A 473 0.83 -29.78 14.17
N ARG A 474 0.63 -28.47 14.28
CA ARG A 474 1.43 -27.60 15.14
C ARG A 474 1.27 -27.92 16.62
N ARG A 475 0.07 -28.31 17.07
CA ARG A 475 -0.13 -28.78 18.45
C ARG A 475 0.71 -30.02 18.77
N ARG A 476 1.10 -30.80 17.76
CA ARG A 476 1.95 -31.99 17.91
C ARG A 476 3.45 -31.68 17.78
N ALA A 477 3.83 -30.65 17.04
CA ALA A 477 5.23 -30.33 16.71
C ALA A 477 6.01 -29.56 17.79
N GLY A 478 5.44 -29.36 18.98
CA GLY A 478 6.08 -28.61 20.07
C GLY A 478 5.94 -27.10 19.96
N ALA A 479 6.62 -26.39 20.87
CA ALA A 479 6.42 -24.96 21.05
C ALA A 479 7.16 -24.14 19.96
N PRO A 480 6.50 -23.20 19.25
CA PRO A 480 7.14 -22.54 18.10
C PRO A 480 8.29 -21.62 18.48
N ALA A 481 9.09 -21.22 17.50
CA ALA A 481 10.03 -20.11 17.67
C ALA A 481 9.25 -18.83 18.09
N PRO A 482 9.79 -17.97 18.99
CA PRO A 482 9.08 -16.80 19.51
C PRO A 482 8.48 -15.88 18.44
N GLY A 483 9.20 -15.67 17.33
CA GLY A 483 8.72 -14.88 16.20
C GLY A 483 7.48 -15.48 15.53
N GLN A 484 7.46 -16.81 15.36
CA GLN A 484 6.31 -17.49 14.78
C GLN A 484 5.12 -17.57 15.74
N ARG A 485 5.35 -17.64 17.05
CA ARG A 485 4.25 -17.55 18.05
C ARG A 485 3.52 -16.22 17.92
N PHE A 486 4.27 -15.14 17.75
CA PHE A 486 3.71 -13.81 17.58
C PHE A 486 2.92 -13.69 16.27
N ALA A 487 3.47 -14.19 15.16
CA ALA A 487 2.77 -14.18 13.87
C ALA A 487 1.46 -14.98 13.92
N LEU A 488 1.46 -16.17 14.53
CA LEU A 488 0.25 -16.97 14.72
C LEU A 488 -0.78 -16.30 15.63
N ALA A 489 -0.32 -15.64 16.70
CA ALA A 489 -1.23 -14.91 17.59
C ALA A 489 -1.93 -13.77 16.85
N ILE A 490 -1.20 -13.02 16.00
CA ILE A 490 -1.79 -12.00 15.14
C ILE A 490 -2.73 -12.63 14.12
N ALA A 491 -2.32 -13.70 13.43
CA ALA A 491 -3.14 -14.37 12.42
C ALA A 491 -4.48 -14.85 13.00
N ALA A 492 -4.45 -15.52 14.15
CA ALA A 492 -5.64 -15.97 14.86
C ALA A 492 -6.50 -14.79 15.35
N ALA A 493 -5.89 -13.75 15.92
CA ALA A 493 -6.62 -12.57 16.39
C ALA A 493 -7.26 -11.80 15.23
N LEU A 494 -6.55 -11.63 14.11
CA LEU A 494 -7.08 -11.01 12.89
C LEU A 494 -8.23 -11.83 12.33
N ALA A 495 -8.06 -13.15 12.16
CA ALA A 495 -9.09 -14.00 11.60
C ALA A 495 -10.35 -14.01 12.47
N LEU A 496 -10.22 -14.22 13.78
CA LEU A 496 -11.36 -14.30 14.69
C LEU A 496 -12.06 -12.95 14.83
N SER A 497 -11.31 -11.87 15.06
CA SER A 497 -11.93 -10.55 15.25
C SER A 497 -12.57 -10.01 13.98
N SER A 498 -11.95 -10.23 12.81
CA SER A 498 -12.51 -9.82 11.52
C SER A 498 -13.73 -10.65 11.15
N LEU A 499 -13.73 -11.95 11.49
CA LEU A 499 -14.92 -12.79 11.34
C LEU A 499 -16.08 -12.24 12.18
N ILE A 500 -15.84 -11.90 13.45
CA ILE A 500 -16.86 -11.34 14.34
C ILE A 500 -17.38 -9.99 13.81
N LEU A 501 -16.49 -9.09 13.40
CA LEU A 501 -16.87 -7.80 12.82
C LEU A 501 -17.59 -7.92 11.49
N SER A 502 -17.34 -8.99 10.73
CA SER A 502 -18.02 -9.23 9.47
C SER A 502 -19.48 -9.64 9.65
N LEU A 503 -19.87 -10.20 10.81
CA LEU A 503 -21.22 -10.75 11.02
C LEU A 503 -22.33 -9.68 10.87
N PRO A 504 -23.55 -10.08 10.47
CA PRO A 504 -24.70 -9.17 10.46
C PRO A 504 -24.99 -8.63 11.87
N PRO A 505 -25.67 -7.46 11.99
CA PRO A 505 -26.07 -6.90 13.30
C PRO A 505 -26.85 -7.88 14.16
N ILE A 506 -27.63 -8.74 13.50
CA ILE A 506 -28.40 -9.81 14.11
C ILE A 506 -27.96 -11.12 13.46
N ALA A 507 -27.20 -11.93 14.19
CA ALA A 507 -26.85 -13.28 13.76
C ALA A 507 -28.00 -14.23 14.13
N ARG A 508 -28.53 -14.97 13.15
CA ARG A 508 -29.52 -16.02 13.40
C ARG A 508 -28.79 -17.34 13.66
N LEU A 509 -28.72 -17.77 14.92
CA LEU A 509 -28.21 -19.09 15.29
C LEU A 509 -29.31 -20.14 15.07
N ALA A 510 -28.99 -21.21 14.35
CA ALA A 510 -29.91 -22.32 14.04
C ALA A 510 -31.26 -21.88 13.40
N GLY A 511 -31.26 -20.75 12.69
CA GLY A 511 -32.44 -20.23 11.99
C GLY A 511 -33.50 -19.58 12.88
N THR A 512 -33.41 -19.66 14.21
CA THR A 512 -34.49 -19.24 15.12
C THR A 512 -34.08 -18.19 16.15
N THR A 513 -32.86 -18.25 16.68
CA THR A 513 -32.44 -17.32 17.73
C THR A 513 -31.68 -16.13 17.15
N ALA A 514 -32.30 -14.95 17.20
CA ALA A 514 -31.68 -13.67 16.87
C ALA A 514 -30.74 -13.26 18.00
N VAL A 515 -29.43 -13.37 17.78
CA VAL A 515 -28.41 -12.90 18.73
C VAL A 515 -27.85 -11.57 18.22
N PRO A 516 -27.96 -10.47 18.99
CA PRO A 516 -27.32 -9.22 18.62
C PRO A 516 -25.81 -9.42 18.60
N THR A 517 -25.17 -9.01 17.52
CA THR A 517 -23.71 -9.04 17.41
C THR A 517 -23.13 -7.73 17.94
N LEU A 518 -21.79 -7.64 18.00
CA LEU A 518 -21.09 -6.40 18.37
C LEU A 518 -21.42 -5.21 17.44
N ARG A 519 -22.09 -5.45 16.31
CA ARG A 519 -22.54 -4.43 15.36
C ARG A 519 -23.87 -3.79 15.74
N ASN A 520 -24.73 -4.45 16.54
CA ASN A 520 -26.05 -3.94 16.90
C ASN A 520 -26.06 -2.53 17.56
N PRO A 521 -25.10 -2.16 18.44
CA PRO A 521 -25.11 -0.83 19.04
C PRO A 521 -24.49 0.26 18.14
N LEU A 522 -23.95 -0.07 16.96
CA LEU A 522 -23.42 0.94 16.05
C LEU A 522 -24.60 1.64 15.36
N PRO A 523 -24.78 2.96 15.54
CA PRO A 523 -25.89 3.69 14.94
C PRO A 523 -25.92 3.56 13.41
N ASP A 524 -27.10 3.75 12.82
CA ASP A 524 -27.34 3.75 11.36
C ASP A 524 -26.48 4.77 10.59
N THR A 525 -25.70 5.61 11.28
CA THR A 525 -24.62 6.43 10.72
C THR A 525 -23.48 5.62 10.08
N ALA A 526 -23.57 4.28 10.11
CA ALA A 526 -22.65 3.35 9.49
C ALA A 526 -22.62 3.38 7.94
N GLU A 527 -23.28 4.32 7.27
CA GLU A 527 -23.12 4.53 5.81
C GLU A 527 -21.68 4.80 5.38
N ILE A 528 -20.89 5.40 6.27
CA ILE A 528 -19.46 5.64 6.05
C ILE A 528 -18.67 4.35 6.26
N VAL A 529 -19.22 3.38 7.00
CA VAL A 529 -18.53 2.13 7.29
C VAL A 529 -18.63 1.22 6.06
N PRO A 530 -17.50 0.93 5.39
CA PRO A 530 -17.49 0.04 4.23
C PRO A 530 -18.19 -1.29 4.53
N PRO A 531 -18.73 -1.98 3.50
CA PRO A 531 -19.47 -3.21 3.71
C PRO A 531 -18.62 -4.17 4.54
N PHE A 532 -19.14 -4.58 5.69
CA PHE A 532 -18.45 -5.40 6.68
C PHE A 532 -17.97 -6.74 6.11
N ALA A 533 -18.56 -7.18 5.00
CA ALA A 533 -18.04 -8.26 4.15
C ALA A 533 -16.54 -8.08 3.80
N SER A 534 -16.05 -6.84 3.67
CA SER A 534 -14.64 -6.54 3.37
C SER A 534 -13.68 -7.05 4.45
N PHE A 535 -14.14 -7.26 5.70
CA PHE A 535 -13.34 -7.92 6.74
C PHE A 535 -12.96 -9.36 6.40
N GLY A 536 -13.64 -10.00 5.44
CA GLY A 536 -13.24 -11.28 4.91
C GLY A 536 -11.80 -11.30 4.37
N LEU A 537 -11.29 -10.17 3.85
CA LEU A 537 -9.89 -10.05 3.43
C LEU A 537 -8.92 -10.29 4.60
N LEU A 538 -9.24 -9.80 5.80
CA LEU A 538 -8.40 -10.01 6.99
C LEU A 538 -8.57 -11.42 7.57
N VAL A 539 -9.76 -12.03 7.41
CA VAL A 539 -9.95 -13.46 7.69
C VAL A 539 -9.04 -14.30 6.80
N GLY A 540 -9.04 -14.05 5.50
CA GLY A 540 -8.13 -14.71 4.58
C GLY A 540 -6.66 -14.49 4.89
N LEU A 541 -6.28 -13.26 5.26
CA LEU A 541 -4.89 -12.96 5.62
C LEU A 541 -4.45 -13.80 6.82
N GLY A 542 -5.31 -13.92 7.84
CA GLY A 542 -5.05 -14.78 9.00
C GLY A 542 -5.11 -16.28 8.70
N LEU A 543 -5.86 -16.73 7.68
CA LEU A 543 -5.90 -18.14 7.26
C LEU A 543 -4.64 -18.54 6.47
N VAL A 544 -4.07 -17.64 5.69
CA VAL A 544 -2.89 -17.91 4.86
C VAL A 544 -1.58 -17.90 5.70
N ILE A 545 -1.54 -17.11 6.78
CA ILE A 545 -0.41 -17.05 7.75
C ILE A 545 -0.46 -18.21 8.72
#